data_AF-A0A950EG65-F1
#
_entry.id   AF-A0A950EG65-F1
#
_cell.length_a   1.000
_cell.length_b   1.000
_cell.length_c   1.000
_cell.angle_alpha   90.00
_cell.angle_beta   90.00
_cell.angle_gamma   90.00
#
_symmetry.space_group_name_H-M   'P 1'
#
loop_
_entity.id
_entity.type
_entity.pdbx_description
1 polymer ?
#
loop_
_entity_poly.entity_id
_entity_poly.type
_entity_poly.pdbx_seq_one_letter_code
_entity_poly.pdbx_strand_id
1 'polypeptide(L)'
;MLKNEFNAFQAGSYPAHLTALLEADLRRIGGECGWADVAVAYTGSGRVPGTARNWPRSLSRMFPRTLSDNVLVIGRKPSDGLPPAVGRPGD
;
A
#
# COMPACT_ATOMS: atom_id res chain seq x y z
N MET A 1 -3.30 -19.38 -13.31
CA MET A 1 -2.80 -18.42 -12.29
C MET A 1 -3.51 -17.10 -12.51
N LEU A 2 -4.12 -16.51 -11.47
CA LEU A 2 -3.94 -15.08 -11.11
C LEU A 2 -4.81 -14.76 -9.89
N LYS A 3 -4.24 -14.91 -8.70
CA LYS A 3 -4.73 -14.24 -7.49
C LYS A 3 -3.77 -13.08 -7.29
N ASN A 4 -4.23 -11.86 -7.57
CA ASN A 4 -3.47 -10.66 -7.25
C ASN A 4 -3.51 -10.34 -5.74
N GLU A 5 -4.02 -11.27 -4.91
CA GLU A 5 -3.84 -11.39 -3.46
C GLU A 5 -4.25 -12.80 -2.99
N PHE A 6 -3.58 -13.29 -1.95
CA PHE A 6 -3.39 -14.72 -1.71
C PHE A 6 -4.49 -15.38 -0.87
N ASN A 7 -4.64 -16.71 -1.02
CA ASN A 7 -5.50 -17.59 -0.21
C ASN A 7 -5.13 -17.63 1.30
N ALA A 8 -4.24 -16.75 1.74
CA ALA A 8 -3.36 -16.86 2.89
C ALA A 8 -3.58 -15.71 3.89
N PHE A 9 -4.83 -15.31 4.13
CA PHE A 9 -5.25 -14.54 5.32
C PHE A 9 -6.09 -15.45 6.26
N GLN A 10 -5.57 -16.63 6.61
CA GLN A 10 -6.13 -17.66 7.52
C GLN A 10 -5.45 -17.71 8.92
N ALA A 11 -5.53 -18.76 9.75
CA ALA A 11 -4.96 -18.74 11.12
C ALA A 11 -3.54 -19.38 11.29
N GLY A 12 -3.04 -20.04 10.23
CA GLY A 12 -1.63 -19.99 9.79
C GLY A 12 -1.35 -18.74 8.92
N SER A 13 -2.24 -17.78 9.01
CA SER A 13 -2.07 -16.36 8.69
C SER A 13 -2.61 -15.53 9.88
N TYR A 14 -2.56 -16.13 11.08
CA TYR A 14 -2.64 -15.44 12.35
C TYR A 14 -1.22 -15.44 12.94
N PRO A 15 -0.91 -14.41 13.73
CA PRO A 15 -1.60 -14.17 14.98
C PRO A 15 -2.86 -13.34 14.73
N ALA A 16 -4.02 -13.78 15.16
CA ALA A 16 -4.61 -14.10 16.46
C ALA A 16 -5.18 -12.83 17.05
N HIS A 17 -4.39 -11.81 16.80
CA HIS A 17 -4.52 -10.46 17.23
C HIS A 17 -4.20 -9.69 15.96
N LEU A 18 -5.09 -9.74 14.96
CA LEU A 18 -5.20 -8.65 14.00
C LEU A 18 -5.68 -7.45 14.81
N THR A 19 -4.77 -6.86 15.58
CA THR A 19 -4.83 -5.43 15.80
C THR A 19 -4.91 -4.87 14.40
N ALA A 20 -6.08 -4.35 14.06
CA ALA A 20 -6.34 -3.86 12.72
C ALA A 20 -5.19 -2.90 12.39
N LEU A 21 -4.41 -3.25 11.37
CA LEU A 21 -3.26 -2.44 10.98
C LEU A 21 -3.82 -1.08 10.55
N LEU A 22 -3.61 -0.06 11.36
CA LEU A 22 -4.15 1.26 11.12
C LEU A 22 -3.28 1.96 10.07
N GLU A 23 -3.84 2.97 9.42
CA GLU A 23 -3.03 3.85 8.57
C GLU A 23 -1.88 4.50 9.35
N ALA A 24 -2.05 4.72 10.66
CA ALA A 24 -0.99 5.21 11.54
C ALA A 24 0.17 4.22 11.65
N ASP A 25 -0.12 2.92 11.73
CA ASP A 25 0.90 1.87 11.79
C ASP A 25 1.64 1.76 10.46
N LEU A 26 0.91 1.85 9.33
CA LEU A 26 1.51 1.89 7.99
C LEU A 26 2.45 3.08 7.79
N ARG A 27 2.03 4.27 8.26
CA ARG A 27 2.87 5.48 8.23
C ARG A 27 4.11 5.32 9.12
N ARG A 28 3.93 4.74 10.31
CA ARG A 28 5.03 4.45 11.25
C ARG A 28 6.04 3.48 10.65
N ILE A 29 5.60 2.38 10.06
CA ILE A 29 6.46 1.40 9.37
C ILE A 29 7.27 2.10 8.28
N GLY A 30 6.63 2.93 7.45
CA GLY A 30 7.33 3.70 6.42
C GLY A 30 8.40 4.64 7.00
N GLY A 31 8.09 5.34 8.10
CA GLY A 31 9.04 6.19 8.81
C GLY A 31 10.21 5.43 9.42
N GLU A 32 9.96 4.28 10.06
CA GLU A 32 10.99 3.39 10.60
C GLU A 32 11.88 2.79 9.49
N CYS A 33 11.34 2.61 8.29
CA CYS A 33 12.09 2.21 7.10
C CYS A 33 12.83 3.38 6.39
N GLY A 34 12.76 4.59 6.95
CA GLY A 34 13.42 5.77 6.39
C GLY A 34 12.77 6.34 5.12
N TRP A 35 11.54 5.95 4.79
CA TRP A 35 10.84 6.49 3.61
C TRP A 35 10.42 7.94 3.86
N ALA A 36 10.56 8.78 2.83
CA ALA A 36 10.03 10.14 2.82
C ALA A 36 8.61 10.17 2.22
N ASP A 37 7.78 11.12 2.64
CA ASP A 37 6.44 11.38 2.09
C ASP A 37 5.53 10.14 2.06
N VAL A 38 5.48 9.42 3.17
CA VAL A 38 4.68 8.19 3.28
C VAL A 38 3.19 8.50 3.16
N ALA A 39 2.57 8.00 2.10
CA ALA A 39 1.14 8.11 1.82
C ALA A 39 0.46 6.74 1.87
N VAL A 40 -0.78 6.71 2.33
CA VAL A 40 -1.66 5.54 2.27
C VAL A 40 -2.71 5.79 1.21
N ALA A 41 -2.87 4.85 0.28
CA ALA A 41 -3.85 4.90 -0.78
C ALA A 41 -4.65 3.60 -0.85
N TYR A 42 -5.77 3.62 -1.56
CA TYR A 42 -6.62 2.46 -1.77
C TYR A 42 -6.79 2.25 -3.27
N THR A 43 -6.86 0.99 -3.71
CA THR A 43 -6.94 0.68 -5.15
C THR A 43 -8.22 1.21 -5.81
N GLY A 44 -9.29 1.45 -5.04
CA GLY A 44 -10.61 1.76 -5.58
C GLY A 44 -11.18 0.60 -6.39
N SER A 45 -10.69 -0.61 -6.17
CA SER A 45 -11.11 -1.84 -6.83
C SER A 45 -11.31 -2.92 -5.79
N GLY A 46 -12.54 -3.06 -5.33
CA GLY A 46 -12.96 -4.13 -4.44
C GLY A 46 -14.05 -4.98 -5.08
N ARG A 47 -14.07 -6.27 -4.75
CA ARG A 47 -15.08 -7.21 -5.22
C ARG A 47 -16.37 -7.07 -4.43
N VAL A 48 -17.51 -7.16 -5.12
CA VAL A 48 -18.81 -7.26 -4.46
C VAL A 48 -18.92 -8.67 -3.85
N PRO A 49 -19.13 -8.80 -2.52
CA PRO A 49 -19.22 -10.09 -1.86
C PRO A 49 -20.23 -11.03 -2.53
N GLY A 50 -19.85 -12.31 -2.66
CA GLY A 50 -20.69 -13.32 -3.30
C GLY A 50 -20.77 -13.24 -4.83
N THR A 51 -20.03 -12.32 -5.48
CA THR A 51 -20.01 -12.20 -6.94
C THR A 51 -18.59 -12.16 -7.49
N ALA A 52 -18.44 -12.35 -8.81
CA ALA A 52 -17.18 -12.13 -9.52
C ALA A 52 -17.00 -10.68 -10.01
N ARG A 53 -17.92 -9.77 -9.64
CA ARG A 53 -17.91 -8.37 -10.12
C ARG A 53 -17.28 -7.44 -9.09
N ASN A 54 -16.69 -6.35 -9.57
CA ASN A 54 -16.17 -5.28 -8.72
C ASN A 54 -17.21 -4.19 -8.52
N TRP A 55 -17.06 -3.41 -7.44
CA TRP A 55 -17.84 -2.20 -7.21
C TRP A 55 -17.67 -1.21 -8.38
N PRO A 56 -18.71 -0.44 -8.74
CA PRO A 56 -18.56 0.64 -9.70
C PRO A 56 -17.50 1.65 -9.23
N ARG A 57 -16.62 2.10 -10.14
CA ARG A 57 -15.52 3.02 -9.80
C ARG A 57 -15.97 4.31 -9.12
N SER A 58 -17.14 4.84 -9.47
CA SER A 58 -17.70 6.04 -8.83
C SER A 58 -17.96 5.79 -7.34
N LEU A 59 -18.55 4.64 -7.00
CA LEU A 59 -18.84 4.25 -5.63
C LEU A 59 -17.55 3.97 -4.85
N SER A 60 -16.62 3.24 -5.45
CA SER A 60 -15.30 3.00 -4.84
C SER A 60 -14.47 4.27 -4.64
N ARG A 61 -14.68 5.32 -5.44
CA ARG A 61 -14.02 6.62 -5.21
C ARG A 61 -14.64 7.40 -4.06
N MET A 62 -15.95 7.24 -3.80
CA MET A 62 -16.61 7.89 -2.66
C MET A 62 -16.30 7.18 -1.34
N PHE A 63 -16.12 5.86 -1.37
CA PHE A 63 -15.81 5.04 -0.19
C PHE A 63 -14.58 4.15 -0.40
N PRO A 64 -13.41 4.74 -0.69
CA PRO A 64 -12.22 4.00 -1.10
C PRO A 64 -11.71 3.04 -0.03
N ARG A 65 -11.80 3.42 1.24
CA ARG A 65 -11.39 2.60 2.37
C ARG A 65 -12.26 1.35 2.57
N THR A 66 -13.53 1.41 2.20
CA THR A 66 -14.50 0.33 2.42
C THR A 66 -14.64 -0.57 1.21
N LEU A 67 -14.41 -0.04 0.00
CA LEU A 67 -14.72 -0.71 -1.27
C LEU A 67 -13.47 -1.01 -2.10
N SER A 68 -12.34 -1.16 -1.43
CA SER A 68 -11.09 -1.62 -2.02
C SER A 68 -10.64 -2.88 -1.31
N ASP A 69 -10.22 -3.89 -2.06
CA ASP A 69 -9.69 -5.12 -1.47
C ASP A 69 -8.24 -4.91 -0.97
N ASN A 70 -7.54 -3.91 -1.52
CA ASN A 70 -6.13 -3.64 -1.23
C ASN A 70 -5.89 -2.21 -0.75
N VAL A 71 -4.97 -2.09 0.20
CA VAL A 71 -4.35 -0.84 0.65
C VAL A 71 -2.93 -0.77 0.10
N LEU A 72 -2.50 0.43 -0.30
CA LEU A 72 -1.14 0.71 -0.76
C LEU A 72 -0.47 1.64 0.24
N VAL A 73 0.79 1.35 0.53
CA VAL A 73 1.70 2.32 1.16
C VAL A 73 2.69 2.76 0.11
N ILE A 74 2.81 4.06 -0.07
CA ILE A 74 3.68 4.69 -1.06
C ILE A 74 4.65 5.56 -0.28
N GLY A 75 5.94 5.38 -0.49
CA GLY A 75 6.97 6.21 0.10
C GLY A 75 8.05 6.51 -0.94
N ARG A 76 8.68 7.67 -0.82
CA ARG A 76 9.89 8.00 -1.58
C ARG A 76 11.09 7.39 -0.88
N LYS A 77 11.99 6.79 -1.66
CA LYS A 77 13.30 6.42 -1.14
C LYS A 77 13.95 7.71 -0.59
N PRO A 78 14.53 7.68 0.64
CA PRO A 78 15.25 8.83 1.14
C PRO A 78 16.34 9.17 0.13
N SER A 79 16.33 10.43 -0.31
CA SER A 79 17.44 11.00 -1.05
C SER A 79 18.57 11.22 -0.06
N ASP A 80 19.23 10.15 0.37
CA ASP A 80 20.57 10.27 0.93
C ASP A 80 21.39 11.01 -0.12
N GLY A 81 21.97 12.14 0.28
CA GLY A 81 22.60 13.11 -0.60
C GLY A 81 23.36 12.43 -1.74
N LEU A 82 22.85 12.58 -2.96
CA LEU A 82 23.66 12.32 -4.14
C LEU A 82 24.92 13.19 -3.94
N PRO A 83 26.13 12.63 -3.84
CA PRO A 83 27.33 13.47 -3.89
C PRO A 83 27.17 14.35 -5.13
N PRO A 84 27.49 15.66 -5.06
CA PRO A 84 27.33 16.56 -6.20
C PRO A 84 27.95 15.86 -7.40
N ALA A 85 27.18 15.79 -8.49
CA ALA A 85 27.56 15.05 -9.69
C ALA A 85 29.04 15.29 -9.96
N VAL A 86 29.87 14.26 -9.73
CA VAL A 86 31.30 14.34 -9.98
C VAL A 86 31.41 14.81 -11.42
N GLY A 87 31.96 16.02 -11.60
CA GLY A 87 32.15 16.63 -12.90
C GLY A 87 32.77 15.59 -13.82
N ARG A 88 32.23 15.47 -15.03
CA ARG A 88 32.86 14.64 -16.05
C ARG A 88 34.30 15.14 -16.20
N PRO A 89 35.31 14.27 -16.23
CA PRO A 89 36.67 14.71 -16.50
C PRO A 89 36.70 15.15 -17.97
N GLY A 90 36.84 16.45 -18.21
CA GLY A 90 37.04 17.00 -19.56
C GLY A 90 36.49 18.40 -19.86
N ASP A 91 36.47 19.33 -18.90
CA ASP A 91 36.43 20.78 -19.18
C ASP A 91 37.85 21.37 -19.03
#